data_AF-A0A7S3VZL9-F1
#
_entry.id   AF-A0A7S3VZL9-F1
#
_cell.length_a   1.000
_cell.length_b   1.000
_cell.length_c   1.000
_cell.angle_alpha   90.00
_cell.angle_beta   90.00
_cell.angle_gamma   90.00
#
_symmetry.space_group_name_H-M   'P 1'
#
loop_
_entity.id
_entity.type
_entity.pdbx_description
1 polymer ?
#
loop_
_entity_poly.entity_id
_entity_poly.type
_entity_poly.pdbx_seq_one_letter_code
_entity_poly.pdbx_strand_id
1 'polypeptide(L)'
;SPSVEPLDPRSDQGPRPIQGPSLPPPPNPRPPGFDDGPIPPIFEPKPPPLRTHDPPPPPLPDPPPPAPPPPPSPAPPSPPPPPSQPPSPLPPPPPPVLSELHCPCLTEWPAGVTLHKGLLEVTGVNGETAYYPADYGLMECKSHDLGLSLSCAADEPPQWCSDEWCYVEDGCNVAHSPSGFVVNANLSYSYARCGANDNYLFDMATRTESVPLILDVQPAWVLPVAIVLSFLGGCATFALVSLLVSRC
;
A
#
# COMPACT_ATOMS: atom_id res chain seq x y z
N SER A 1 18.50 50.47 38.76
CA SER A 1 17.16 50.19 38.22
C SER A 1 17.19 48.81 37.58
N PRO A 2 16.41 47.84 38.08
CA PRO A 2 16.44 46.48 37.55
C PRO A 2 15.64 46.37 36.25
N SER A 3 16.16 45.54 35.34
CA SER A 3 15.52 45.12 34.10
C SER A 3 14.25 44.33 34.38
N VAL A 4 13.19 44.65 33.65
CA VAL A 4 11.93 43.91 33.65
C VAL A 4 11.98 42.91 32.49
N GLU A 5 12.09 41.62 32.81
CA GLU A 5 11.81 40.54 31.85
C GLU A 5 10.29 40.41 31.62
N PRO A 6 9.84 40.19 30.37
CA PRO A 6 8.46 39.78 30.11
C PRO A 6 8.25 38.29 30.40
N LEU A 7 7.25 38.01 31.23
CA LEU A 7 6.75 36.68 31.56
C LEU A 7 6.18 35.96 30.33
N ASP A 8 6.60 34.70 30.14
CA ASP A 8 6.17 33.77 29.08
C ASP A 8 4.81 33.13 29.45
N PRO A 9 3.72 33.35 28.68
CA PRO A 9 2.42 32.77 28.99
C PRO A 9 2.13 31.57 28.08
N ARG A 10 2.55 30.36 28.50
CA ARG A 10 1.83 29.08 28.28
C ARG A 10 2.68 27.87 28.66
N SER A 11 2.88 27.68 29.95
CA SER A 11 3.14 26.36 30.52
C SER A 11 1.85 25.88 31.19
N ASP A 12 0.91 25.39 30.38
CA ASP A 12 -0.26 24.66 30.87
C ASP A 12 -0.80 23.73 29.77
N GLN A 13 -0.13 22.59 29.60
CA GLN A 13 -0.74 21.40 29.03
C GLN A 13 -0.37 20.24 29.95
N GLY A 14 -1.28 19.92 30.87
CA GLY A 14 -1.21 18.72 31.69
C GLY A 14 -1.13 17.45 30.84
N PRO A 15 -0.71 16.32 31.44
CA PRO A 15 -0.50 15.07 30.71
C PRO A 15 -1.80 14.58 30.06
N ARG A 16 -1.72 14.32 28.75
CA ARG A 16 -2.80 13.74 27.94
C ARG A 16 -3.15 12.33 28.44
N PRO A 17 -4.43 11.92 28.45
CA PRO A 17 -4.82 10.58 28.86
C PRO A 17 -4.22 9.54 27.91
N ILE A 18 -3.57 8.53 28.47
CA ILE A 18 -3.05 7.38 27.74
C ILE A 18 -4.25 6.61 27.19
N GLN A 19 -4.41 6.58 25.87
CA GLN A 19 -5.37 5.68 25.22
C GLN A 19 -4.90 4.25 25.46
N GLY A 20 -5.65 3.51 26.27
CA GLY A 20 -5.44 2.08 26.48
C GLY A 20 -5.66 1.28 25.19
N PRO A 21 -5.13 0.04 25.11
CA PRO A 21 -5.27 -0.80 23.93
C PRO A 21 -6.74 -1.10 23.63
N SER A 22 -7.13 -0.87 22.38
CA SER A 22 -8.45 -1.20 21.84
C SER A 22 -8.78 -2.68 22.09
N LEU A 23 -9.91 -2.92 22.75
CA LEU A 23 -10.43 -4.26 23.00
C LEU A 23 -10.74 -4.97 21.65
N PRO A 24 -10.49 -6.29 21.54
CA PRO A 24 -10.87 -7.05 20.35
C PRO A 24 -12.40 -7.06 20.16
N PRO A 25 -12.89 -7.13 18.91
CA PRO A 25 -14.31 -7.19 18.63
C PRO A 25 -14.96 -8.44 19.24
N PRO A 26 -16.25 -8.38 19.61
CA PRO A 26 -16.96 -9.51 20.20
C PRO A 26 -17.07 -10.69 19.22
N PRO A 27 -17.05 -11.93 19.72
CA PRO A 27 -17.21 -13.11 18.87
C PRO A 27 -18.61 -13.16 18.24
N ASN A 28 -18.66 -13.65 17.00
CA ASN A 28 -19.90 -13.78 16.22
C ASN A 28 -20.99 -14.57 16.97
N PRO A 29 -22.26 -14.17 16.84
CA PRO A 29 -23.37 -14.89 17.46
C PRO A 29 -23.47 -16.33 16.94
N ARG A 30 -23.60 -17.26 17.89
CA ARG A 30 -23.79 -18.71 17.64
C ARG A 30 -25.09 -18.94 16.87
N PRO A 31 -25.11 -19.79 15.83
CA PRO A 31 -26.35 -20.14 15.14
C PRO A 31 -27.32 -20.86 16.10
N PRO A 32 -28.63 -20.58 16.04
CA PRO A 32 -29.62 -21.19 16.92
C PRO A 32 -29.98 -22.59 16.43
N GLY A 33 -30.06 -23.55 17.35
CA GLY A 33 -30.78 -24.80 17.15
C GLY A 33 -29.99 -26.06 17.49
N PHE A 34 -30.00 -26.46 18.75
CA PHE A 34 -30.08 -27.87 19.13
C PHE A 34 -30.68 -27.95 20.54
N ASP A 35 -31.96 -28.31 20.62
CA ASP A 35 -32.68 -28.55 21.87
C ASP A 35 -32.18 -29.86 22.52
N ASP A 36 -31.53 -29.76 23.68
CA ASP A 36 -31.20 -30.89 24.53
C ASP A 36 -32.45 -31.35 25.29
N GLY A 37 -32.98 -32.52 24.90
CA GLY A 37 -34.03 -33.22 25.64
C GLY A 37 -33.51 -33.85 26.95
N PRO A 38 -34.40 -34.14 27.92
CA PRO A 38 -34.02 -34.62 29.25
C PRO A 38 -33.45 -36.05 29.26
N ILE A 39 -32.35 -36.21 29.99
CA ILE A 39 -31.61 -37.47 30.21
C ILE A 39 -32.43 -38.42 31.13
N PRO A 40 -32.60 -39.71 30.78
CA PRO A 40 -33.28 -40.68 31.65
C PRO A 40 -32.41 -41.15 32.83
N PRO A 41 -33.00 -41.55 33.97
CA PRO A 41 -32.26 -41.94 35.17
C PRO A 41 -31.62 -43.35 35.06
N ILE A 42 -30.39 -43.44 35.55
CA ILE A 42 -29.57 -44.66 35.62
C ILE A 42 -30.05 -45.55 36.78
N PHE A 43 -30.31 -46.83 36.50
CA PHE A 43 -30.62 -47.86 37.50
C PHE A 43 -29.33 -48.57 37.96
N GLU A 44 -29.09 -48.60 39.27
CA GLU A 44 -27.95 -49.27 39.90
C GLU A 44 -28.31 -50.73 40.30
N PRO A 45 -27.55 -51.77 39.91
CA PRO A 45 -27.84 -53.15 40.30
C PRO A 45 -27.30 -53.52 41.70
N LYS A 46 -28.15 -54.20 42.46
CA LYS A 46 -27.93 -54.66 43.85
C LYS A 46 -26.84 -55.76 43.96
N PRO A 47 -25.91 -55.69 44.93
CA PRO A 47 -24.86 -56.70 45.11
C PRO A 47 -25.38 -58.02 45.71
N PRO A 48 -24.79 -59.18 45.32
CA PRO A 48 -25.19 -60.50 45.79
C PRO A 48 -24.69 -60.81 47.22
N PRO A 49 -25.34 -61.75 47.93
CA PRO A 49 -25.08 -62.02 49.34
C PRO A 49 -23.79 -62.83 49.57
N LEU A 50 -23.08 -62.47 50.65
CA LEU A 50 -21.87 -63.12 51.14
C LEU A 50 -22.14 -64.55 51.62
N ARG A 51 -21.36 -65.53 51.16
CA ARG A 51 -21.42 -66.92 51.63
C ARG A 51 -20.37 -67.16 52.73
N THR A 52 -20.82 -67.72 53.84
CA THR A 52 -20.06 -68.02 55.06
C THR A 52 -19.18 -69.26 54.96
N HIS A 53 -17.89 -69.07 55.33
CA HIS A 53 -16.93 -69.94 56.02
C HIS A 53 -16.91 -71.46 55.78
N ASP A 54 -15.95 -71.91 54.95
CA ASP A 54 -15.34 -73.24 55.03
C ASP A 54 -14.18 -73.26 56.07
N PRO A 55 -13.95 -74.38 56.77
CA PRO A 55 -12.84 -74.52 57.71
C PRO A 55 -11.47 -74.56 57.00
N PRO A 56 -10.40 -74.05 57.64
CA PRO A 56 -9.10 -73.91 57.00
C PRO A 56 -8.40 -75.26 56.80
N PRO A 57 -7.70 -75.46 55.66
CA PRO A 57 -6.91 -76.65 55.42
C PRO A 57 -5.69 -76.72 56.36
N PRO A 58 -5.11 -77.92 56.57
CA PRO A 58 -3.93 -78.09 57.40
C PRO A 58 -2.71 -77.37 56.82
N PRO A 59 -1.75 -76.96 57.67
CA PRO A 59 -0.56 -76.25 57.24
C PRO A 59 0.33 -77.15 56.37
N LEU A 60 0.78 -76.60 55.24
CA LEU A 60 1.74 -77.25 54.35
C LEU A 60 3.13 -77.26 55.01
N PRO A 61 3.98 -78.26 54.70
CA PRO A 61 5.37 -78.28 55.15
C PRO A 61 6.14 -77.07 54.61
N ASP A 62 7.07 -76.57 55.42
CA ASP A 62 7.91 -75.42 55.04
C ASP A 62 8.73 -75.74 53.78
N PRO A 63 8.81 -74.81 52.81
CA PRO A 63 9.64 -75.00 51.64
C PRO A 63 11.13 -75.01 52.01
N PRO A 64 11.96 -75.74 51.26
CA PRO A 64 13.40 -75.68 51.46
C PRO A 64 13.93 -74.25 51.24
N PRO A 65 15.05 -73.88 51.91
CA PRO A 65 15.62 -72.55 51.74
C PRO A 65 15.97 -72.29 50.27
N PRO A 66 15.77 -71.06 49.77
CA PRO A 66 16.07 -70.73 48.40
C PRO A 66 17.57 -70.89 48.12
N ALA A 67 17.90 -71.40 46.93
CA ALA A 67 19.28 -71.42 46.46
C ALA A 67 19.87 -69.99 46.44
N PRO A 68 21.16 -69.81 46.74
CA PRO A 68 21.80 -68.51 46.64
C PRO A 68 21.70 -67.99 45.20
N PRO A 69 21.52 -66.68 45.00
CA PRO A 69 21.42 -66.11 43.66
C PRO A 69 22.73 -66.33 42.90
N PRO A 70 22.66 -66.54 41.56
CA PRO A 70 23.86 -66.56 40.74
C PRO A 70 24.60 -65.22 40.82
N PRO A 71 25.93 -65.21 40.63
CA PRO A 71 26.68 -63.97 40.56
C PRO A 71 26.13 -63.05 39.45
N PRO A 72 26.13 -61.72 39.65
CA PRO A 72 25.67 -60.79 38.64
C PRO A 72 26.50 -60.96 37.37
N SER A 73 25.83 -61.05 36.22
CA SER A 73 26.50 -61.06 34.92
C SER A 73 27.31 -59.76 34.76
N PRO A 74 28.50 -59.81 34.11
CA PRO A 74 29.26 -58.61 33.80
C PRO A 74 28.37 -57.61 33.05
N ALA A 75 28.42 -56.34 33.47
CA ALA A 75 27.71 -55.29 32.76
C ALA A 75 28.21 -55.23 31.31
N PRO A 76 27.32 -55.12 30.30
CA PRO A 76 27.73 -54.92 28.93
C PRO A 76 28.57 -53.64 28.82
N PRO A 77 29.55 -53.59 27.89
CA PRO A 77 30.32 -52.38 27.66
C PRO A 77 29.37 -51.23 27.31
N SER A 78 29.68 -50.04 27.83
CA SER A 78 28.91 -48.83 27.52
C SER A 78 28.91 -48.59 26.01
N PRO A 79 27.77 -48.21 25.42
CA PRO A 79 27.74 -47.84 24.01
C PRO A 79 28.69 -46.66 23.76
N PRO A 80 29.33 -46.59 22.58
CA PRO A 80 30.15 -45.44 22.22
C PRO A 80 29.29 -44.15 22.28
N PRO A 81 29.89 -43.00 22.63
CA PRO A 81 29.17 -41.73 22.60
C PRO A 81 28.59 -41.50 21.19
N PRO A 82 27.39 -40.90 21.09
CA PRO A 82 26.85 -40.53 19.80
C PRO A 82 27.83 -39.59 19.09
N PRO A 83 27.95 -39.67 17.75
CA PRO A 83 28.77 -38.72 17.00
C PRO A 83 28.30 -37.31 17.34
N SER A 84 29.26 -36.42 17.62
CA SER A 84 28.99 -35.00 17.87
C SER A 84 28.11 -34.47 16.75
N GLN A 85 26.89 -34.02 17.08
CA GLN A 85 26.02 -33.41 16.10
C GLN A 85 26.75 -32.23 15.46
N PRO A 86 26.68 -32.06 14.13
CA PRO A 86 27.17 -30.85 13.48
C PRO A 86 26.56 -29.62 14.17
N PRO A 87 27.28 -28.49 14.30
CA PRO A 87 26.69 -27.27 14.80
C PRO A 87 25.44 -26.96 13.98
N SER A 88 24.34 -26.65 14.67
CA SER A 88 23.10 -26.23 14.01
C SER A 88 23.41 -25.12 13.00
N PRO A 89 22.79 -25.15 11.80
CA PRO A 89 22.93 -24.06 10.86
C PRO A 89 22.62 -22.74 11.56
N LEU A 90 23.46 -21.73 11.36
CA LEU A 90 23.13 -20.37 11.76
C LEU A 90 21.75 -20.02 11.20
N PRO A 91 20.92 -19.26 11.95
CA PRO A 91 19.69 -18.72 11.37
C PRO A 91 20.04 -17.99 10.07
N PRO A 92 19.19 -18.08 9.03
CA PRO A 92 19.42 -17.32 7.81
C PRO A 92 19.65 -15.85 8.19
N PRO A 93 20.57 -15.13 7.52
CA PRO A 93 20.64 -13.69 7.69
C PRO A 93 19.24 -13.12 7.52
N PRO A 94 18.85 -12.08 8.29
CA PRO A 94 17.62 -11.37 7.98
C PRO A 94 17.62 -11.05 6.48
N PRO A 95 16.46 -11.12 5.80
CA PRO A 95 16.40 -10.72 4.40
C PRO A 95 17.10 -9.36 4.29
N PRO A 96 17.88 -9.10 3.22
CA PRO A 96 18.45 -7.78 3.03
C PRO A 96 17.32 -6.80 3.25
N VAL A 97 17.44 -5.93 4.26
CA VAL A 97 16.52 -4.83 4.41
C VAL A 97 16.59 -4.17 3.06
N LEU A 98 15.50 -4.29 2.28
CA LEU A 98 15.38 -3.67 0.97
C LEU A 98 15.84 -2.24 1.23
N SER A 99 17.05 -1.93 0.76
CA SER A 99 17.79 -0.73 1.08
C SER A 99 16.80 0.39 1.21
N GLU A 100 16.65 0.93 2.43
CA GLU A 100 15.68 1.96 2.75
C GLU A 100 15.53 2.85 1.54
N LEU A 101 14.32 2.97 1.03
CA LEU A 101 14.03 3.99 0.04
C LEU A 101 14.53 5.29 0.66
N HIS A 102 15.65 5.84 0.17
CA HIS A 102 16.27 7.04 0.74
C HIS A 102 15.53 8.28 0.22
N CYS A 103 14.21 8.20 0.16
CA CYS A 103 13.31 9.17 -0.44
C CYS A 103 12.15 9.49 0.50
N PRO A 104 12.41 10.01 1.72
CA PRO A 104 11.33 10.44 2.58
C PRO A 104 10.47 11.48 1.85
N CYS A 105 9.19 11.52 2.19
CA CYS A 105 8.33 12.62 1.79
C CYS A 105 8.87 13.92 2.39
N LEU A 106 8.78 15.03 1.65
CA LEU A 106 9.10 16.35 2.16
C LEU A 106 8.27 16.65 3.40
N THR A 107 8.88 17.20 4.43
CA THR A 107 8.18 17.55 5.68
C THR A 107 7.81 19.02 5.77
N GLU A 108 8.42 19.84 4.92
CA GLU A 108 8.18 21.28 4.80
C GLU A 108 8.36 21.73 3.36
N TRP A 109 7.79 22.89 3.03
CA TRP A 109 8.00 23.50 1.72
C TRP A 109 9.39 24.12 1.60
N PRO A 110 10.05 24.02 0.43
CA PRO A 110 11.30 24.73 0.21
C PRO A 110 11.09 26.24 0.18
N ALA A 111 12.19 26.99 0.33
CA ALA A 111 12.18 28.44 0.22
C ALA A 111 11.61 28.88 -1.14
N GLY A 112 10.69 29.86 -1.12
CA GLY A 112 10.04 30.40 -2.32
C GLY A 112 8.58 29.97 -2.48
N VAL A 113 8.15 28.90 -1.82
CA VAL A 113 6.73 28.56 -1.71
C VAL A 113 6.09 29.42 -0.64
N THR A 114 4.99 30.09 -0.98
CA THR A 114 4.22 30.90 -0.04
C THR A 114 2.80 30.37 0.07
N LEU A 115 2.30 30.26 1.31
CA LEU A 115 0.92 29.91 1.56
C LEU A 115 0.04 31.16 1.56
N HIS A 116 -0.94 31.22 0.65
CA HIS A 116 -1.92 32.30 0.63
C HIS A 116 -3.05 31.99 1.60
N LYS A 117 -3.16 32.77 2.69
CA LYS A 117 -4.13 32.56 3.78
C LYS A 117 -4.07 31.15 4.39
N GLY A 118 -2.88 30.56 4.44
CA GLY A 118 -2.67 29.20 4.97
C GLY A 118 -3.05 28.08 4.00
N LEU A 119 -3.21 28.38 2.71
CA LEU A 119 -3.43 27.41 1.65
C LEU A 119 -2.28 27.45 0.65
N LEU A 120 -1.96 26.29 0.06
CA LEU A 120 -0.98 26.19 -1.01
C LEU A 120 -1.57 26.75 -2.29
N GLU A 121 -0.89 27.72 -2.89
CA GLU A 121 -1.26 28.25 -4.20
C GLU A 121 -0.60 27.40 -5.30
N VAL A 122 -1.42 26.89 -6.22
CA VAL A 122 -0.97 26.06 -7.35
C VAL A 122 -1.50 26.61 -8.66
N THR A 123 -0.78 26.37 -9.74
CA THR A 123 -1.19 26.80 -11.09
C THR A 123 -1.64 25.58 -11.90
N GLY A 124 -2.91 25.58 -12.30
CA GLY A 124 -3.47 24.57 -13.18
C GLY A 124 -2.96 24.70 -14.62
N VAL A 125 -3.21 23.67 -15.42
CA VAL A 125 -2.76 23.59 -16.83
C VAL A 125 -3.28 24.74 -17.73
N ASN A 126 -4.38 25.38 -17.34
CA ASN A 126 -4.96 26.54 -18.06
C ASN A 126 -4.39 27.89 -17.59
N GLY A 127 -3.42 27.89 -16.66
CA GLY A 127 -2.91 29.11 -16.02
C GLY A 127 -3.82 29.66 -14.91
N GLU A 128 -4.85 28.92 -14.51
CA GLU A 128 -5.73 29.28 -13.42
C GLU A 128 -5.09 28.94 -12.07
N THR A 129 -5.24 29.84 -11.10
CA THR A 129 -4.78 29.62 -9.73
C THR A 129 -5.82 28.82 -8.93
N ALA A 130 -5.37 27.77 -8.24
CA ALA A 130 -6.17 27.00 -7.29
C ALA A 130 -5.50 26.99 -5.91
N TYR A 131 -6.29 26.66 -4.87
CA TYR A 131 -5.83 26.64 -3.48
C TYR A 131 -6.03 25.26 -2.87
N TYR A 132 -4.93 24.69 -2.40
CA TYR A 132 -4.84 23.33 -1.86
C TYR A 132 -4.51 23.37 -0.37
N PRO A 133 -4.72 22.26 0.37
CA PRO A 133 -4.26 22.15 1.77
C PRO A 133 -2.79 22.51 1.93
N ALA A 134 -2.43 23.11 3.06
CA ALA A 134 -1.05 23.55 3.33
C ALA A 134 -0.04 22.40 3.33
N ASP A 135 -0.47 21.19 3.63
CA ASP A 135 0.32 19.96 3.74
C ASP A 135 0.18 19.06 2.51
N TYR A 136 -0.35 19.59 1.39
CA TYR A 136 -0.58 18.82 0.18
C TYR A 136 0.71 18.20 -0.37
N GLY A 137 0.77 16.86 -0.39
CA GLY A 137 1.95 16.10 -0.79
C GLY A 137 3.12 16.13 0.20
N LEU A 138 2.91 16.60 1.45
CA LEU A 138 3.92 16.61 2.50
C LEU A 138 3.68 15.53 3.57
N MET A 139 4.73 15.28 4.36
CA MET A 139 4.82 14.41 5.55
C MET A 139 4.66 12.92 5.29
N GLU A 140 3.56 12.52 4.67
CA GLU A 140 3.19 11.13 4.44
C GLU A 140 2.56 10.96 3.06
N CYS A 141 2.48 9.70 2.64
CA CYS A 141 1.77 9.32 1.43
C CYS A 141 0.27 9.58 1.62
N LYS A 142 -0.32 10.37 0.72
CA LYS A 142 -1.77 10.65 0.69
C LYS A 142 -2.27 10.56 -0.74
N SER A 143 -3.59 10.42 -0.93
CA SER A 143 -4.22 10.45 -2.25
C SER A 143 -3.87 11.73 -3.02
N HIS A 144 -3.67 11.64 -4.34
CA HIS A 144 -3.29 12.80 -5.15
C HIS A 144 -4.21 13.98 -5.07
N ASP A 145 -5.41 13.85 -5.62
CA ASP A 145 -6.32 14.97 -5.77
C ASP A 145 -7.75 14.60 -5.44
N LEU A 146 -7.95 13.45 -4.77
CA LEU A 146 -9.28 12.92 -4.49
C LEU A 146 -10.18 14.00 -3.86
N GLY A 147 -11.19 14.44 -4.62
CA GLY A 147 -12.13 15.50 -4.21
C GLY A 147 -11.59 16.95 -4.23
N LEU A 148 -10.37 17.19 -4.69
CA LEU A 148 -9.74 18.53 -4.72
C LEU A 148 -9.88 19.22 -6.08
N SER A 149 -9.45 18.57 -7.17
CA SER A 149 -9.62 19.11 -8.51
C SER A 149 -10.98 18.73 -9.11
N LEU A 150 -11.45 19.50 -10.10
CA LEU A 150 -12.72 19.23 -10.77
C LEU A 150 -12.76 17.82 -11.39
N SER A 151 -11.65 17.36 -11.96
CA SER A 151 -11.54 16.00 -12.52
C SER A 151 -11.57 14.92 -11.46
N CYS A 152 -11.02 15.18 -10.27
CA CYS A 152 -10.96 14.22 -9.18
C CYS A 152 -12.17 14.29 -8.22
N ALA A 153 -13.08 15.22 -8.46
CA ALA A 153 -14.39 15.32 -7.80
C ALA A 153 -15.55 14.83 -8.69
N ALA A 154 -15.27 14.37 -9.92
CA ALA A 154 -16.26 13.81 -10.82
C ALA A 154 -16.76 12.43 -10.34
N ASP A 155 -17.88 11.96 -10.88
CA ASP A 155 -18.46 10.65 -10.54
C ASP A 155 -17.54 9.47 -10.91
N GLU A 156 -16.79 9.61 -12.01
CA GLU A 156 -15.80 8.65 -12.49
C GLU A 156 -14.43 9.33 -12.56
N PRO A 157 -13.75 9.55 -11.41
CA PRO A 157 -12.48 10.23 -11.38
C PRO A 157 -11.38 9.31 -11.96
N PRO A 158 -10.34 9.88 -12.57
CA PRO A 158 -9.16 9.11 -12.97
C PRO A 158 -8.54 8.36 -11.78
N GLN A 159 -7.98 7.17 -12.04
CA GLN A 159 -7.40 6.33 -10.98
C GLN A 159 -6.32 7.05 -10.17
N TRP A 160 -5.51 7.88 -10.82
CA TRP A 160 -4.42 8.63 -10.17
C TRP A 160 -4.91 9.57 -9.07
N CYS A 161 -6.18 9.99 -9.08
CA CYS A 161 -6.74 10.85 -8.04
C CYS A 161 -6.65 10.22 -6.65
N SER A 162 -6.83 8.89 -6.56
CA SER A 162 -6.76 8.13 -5.31
C SER A 162 -5.40 7.48 -5.07
N ASP A 163 -4.51 7.48 -6.06
CA ASP A 163 -3.18 6.89 -5.91
C ASP A 163 -2.37 7.70 -4.88
N GLU A 164 -1.71 6.99 -3.98
CA GLU A 164 -0.91 7.60 -2.93
C GLU A 164 0.41 8.12 -3.48
N TRP A 165 0.78 9.33 -3.06
CA TRP A 165 2.00 10.00 -3.50
C TRP A 165 2.48 11.00 -2.44
N CYS A 166 3.69 11.51 -2.62
CA CYS A 166 4.17 12.71 -1.93
C CYS A 166 5.28 13.39 -2.75
N TYR A 167 5.59 14.64 -2.40
CA TYR A 167 6.80 15.31 -2.85
C TYR A 167 8.02 14.68 -2.17
N VAL A 168 9.12 14.57 -2.90
CA VAL A 168 10.37 13.96 -2.44
C VAL A 168 11.55 14.90 -2.68
N GLU A 169 12.60 14.72 -1.87
CA GLU A 169 13.88 15.41 -2.03
C GLU A 169 14.59 15.03 -3.34
N ASP A 170 15.48 15.90 -3.79
CA ASP A 170 16.39 15.60 -4.90
C ASP A 170 17.35 14.43 -4.54
N GLY A 171 17.72 13.64 -5.55
CA GLY A 171 18.61 12.48 -5.37
C GLY A 171 17.89 11.20 -4.91
N CYS A 172 16.57 11.21 -4.93
CA CYS A 172 15.76 10.04 -4.66
C CYS A 172 16.07 8.87 -5.64
N ASN A 173 16.22 7.66 -5.10
CA ASN A 173 16.54 6.44 -5.84
C ASN A 173 15.33 5.60 -6.30
N VAL A 174 14.11 6.14 -6.22
CA VAL A 174 12.93 5.57 -6.89
C VAL A 174 12.45 6.40 -8.06
N ALA A 175 11.60 5.81 -8.89
CA ALA A 175 10.89 6.53 -9.92
C ALA A 175 10.18 7.77 -9.33
N HIS A 176 10.52 8.93 -9.86
CA HIS A 176 9.95 10.21 -9.50
C HIS A 176 9.91 11.10 -10.75
N SER A 177 9.05 12.09 -10.71
CA SER A 177 8.76 12.99 -11.82
C SER A 177 8.85 14.44 -11.34
N PRO A 178 9.34 15.38 -12.16
CA PRO A 178 9.33 16.80 -11.80
C PRO A 178 7.89 17.34 -11.77
N SER A 179 7.62 18.25 -10.84
CA SER A 179 6.35 18.95 -10.67
C SER A 179 6.46 20.39 -11.13
N GLY A 180 5.53 20.82 -11.99
CA GLY A 180 5.28 22.23 -12.29
C GLY A 180 4.06 22.81 -11.55
N PHE A 181 3.48 22.05 -10.61
CA PHE A 181 2.19 22.39 -10.01
C PHE A 181 2.29 23.49 -8.95
N VAL A 182 3.36 23.45 -8.15
CA VAL A 182 3.65 24.46 -7.13
C VAL A 182 4.46 25.59 -7.74
N VAL A 183 3.95 26.82 -7.62
CA VAL A 183 4.63 28.00 -8.15
C VAL A 183 5.94 28.26 -7.40
N ASN A 184 6.95 28.74 -8.14
CA ASN A 184 8.26 29.14 -7.61
C ASN A 184 9.05 28.02 -6.88
N ALA A 185 8.74 26.75 -7.15
CA ALA A 185 9.46 25.62 -6.60
C ALA A 185 9.83 24.62 -7.69
N ASN A 186 11.05 24.06 -7.59
CA ASN A 186 11.47 22.92 -8.39
C ASN A 186 11.34 21.68 -7.53
N LEU A 187 10.19 21.02 -7.62
CA LEU A 187 9.87 19.85 -6.79
C LEU A 187 9.82 18.59 -7.63
N SER A 188 10.18 17.47 -7.02
CA SER A 188 9.92 16.14 -7.58
C SER A 188 8.88 15.42 -6.74
N TYR A 189 8.09 14.56 -7.36
CA TYR A 189 7.09 13.75 -6.69
C TYR A 189 7.23 12.28 -7.04
N SER A 190 6.79 11.40 -6.15
CA SER A 190 6.90 9.95 -6.35
C SER A 190 5.69 9.19 -5.86
N TYR A 191 5.03 8.49 -6.78
CA TYR A 191 4.05 7.44 -6.48
C TYR A 191 4.75 6.15 -6.04
N ALA A 192 5.90 5.82 -6.63
CA ALA A 192 6.66 4.61 -6.34
C ALA A 192 7.13 4.55 -4.88
N ARG A 193 7.46 5.71 -4.30
CA ARG A 193 7.75 5.84 -2.86
C ARG A 193 6.59 5.35 -2.00
N CYS A 194 5.36 5.61 -2.42
CA CYS A 194 4.14 5.26 -1.72
C CYS A 194 3.58 3.89 -2.15
N GLY A 195 4.31 3.14 -2.98
CA GLY A 195 3.86 1.84 -3.46
C GLY A 195 2.79 1.90 -4.56
N ALA A 196 2.54 3.09 -5.13
CA ALA A 196 1.64 3.29 -6.25
C ALA A 196 2.40 3.35 -7.58
N ASN A 197 1.69 3.07 -8.68
CA ASN A 197 2.19 3.29 -10.02
C ASN A 197 1.90 4.73 -10.45
N ASP A 198 2.76 5.32 -11.28
CA ASP A 198 2.53 6.65 -11.85
C ASP A 198 1.51 6.57 -13.00
N ASN A 199 0.23 6.39 -12.64
CA ASN A 199 -0.88 6.39 -13.58
C ASN A 199 -1.25 7.81 -14.04
N TYR A 200 -0.74 8.83 -13.35
CA TYR A 200 -0.97 10.22 -13.69
C TYR A 200 -0.36 10.54 -15.04
N LEU A 201 0.92 10.21 -15.25
CA LEU A 201 1.58 10.38 -16.55
C LEU A 201 0.91 9.57 -17.67
N PHE A 202 0.44 8.36 -17.36
CA PHE A 202 -0.26 7.53 -18.34
C PHE A 202 -1.59 8.15 -18.79
N ASP A 203 -2.40 8.69 -17.85
CA ASP A 203 -3.66 9.37 -18.16
C ASP A 203 -3.44 10.65 -18.98
N MET A 204 -2.42 11.46 -18.66
CA MET A 204 -2.13 12.64 -19.51
C MET A 204 -1.66 12.23 -20.92
N ALA A 205 -0.80 11.22 -21.02
CA ALA A 205 -0.29 10.75 -22.31
C ALA A 205 -1.41 10.18 -23.20
N THR A 206 -2.34 9.42 -22.63
CA THR A 206 -3.49 8.86 -23.35
C THR A 206 -4.51 9.92 -23.74
N ARG A 207 -4.67 11.00 -22.95
CA ARG A 207 -5.51 12.15 -23.33
C ARG A 207 -4.95 12.93 -24.52
N THR A 208 -3.63 13.03 -24.68
CA THR A 208 -3.03 13.65 -25.87
C THR A 208 -3.25 12.89 -27.17
N GLU A 209 -3.46 11.57 -27.12
CA GLU A 209 -3.82 10.77 -28.30
C GLU A 209 -5.33 10.76 -28.60
N SER A 210 -6.15 11.27 -27.67
CA SER A 210 -7.61 11.34 -27.80
C SER A 210 -8.12 12.63 -28.42
N VAL A 211 -7.25 13.57 -28.81
CA VAL A 211 -7.62 14.45 -29.93
C VAL A 211 -7.70 13.48 -31.11
N PRO A 212 -8.89 13.15 -31.65
CA PRO A 212 -8.89 12.42 -32.89
C PRO A 212 -7.99 13.25 -33.80
N LEU A 213 -7.00 12.61 -34.42
CA LEU A 213 -6.70 13.00 -35.78
C LEU A 213 -8.06 12.94 -36.44
N ILE A 214 -8.75 14.09 -36.47
CA ILE A 214 -9.66 14.45 -37.52
C ILE A 214 -8.72 14.35 -38.71
N LEU A 215 -8.56 13.13 -39.22
CA LEU A 215 -8.61 12.92 -40.64
C LEU A 215 -9.80 13.79 -41.02
N ASP A 216 -9.47 14.93 -41.60
CA ASP A 216 -10.30 15.62 -42.57
C ASP A 216 -10.92 14.53 -43.45
N VAL A 217 -12.02 13.94 -42.97
CA VAL A 217 -13.07 13.44 -43.82
C VAL A 217 -13.68 14.72 -44.34
N GLN A 218 -12.96 15.36 -45.26
CA GLN A 218 -13.55 16.30 -46.17
C GLN A 218 -14.65 15.47 -46.83
N PRO A 219 -15.92 15.77 -46.56
CA PRO A 219 -16.96 15.06 -47.25
C PRO A 219 -16.75 15.35 -48.74
N ALA A 220 -16.84 14.34 -49.60
CA ALA A 220 -16.46 14.39 -51.01
C ALA A 220 -17.24 15.41 -51.88
N TRP A 221 -17.93 16.36 -51.26
CA TRP A 221 -18.63 17.49 -51.88
C TRP A 221 -17.94 18.85 -51.64
N VAL A 222 -16.95 18.98 -50.73
CA VAL A 222 -16.12 20.20 -50.64
C VAL A 222 -14.88 20.08 -51.53
N LEU A 223 -15.10 19.96 -52.83
CA LEU A 223 -14.10 20.46 -53.79
C LEU A 223 -14.12 21.98 -53.70
N PRO A 224 -12.99 22.67 -53.46
CA PRO A 224 -12.94 24.10 -53.70
C PRO A 224 -13.29 24.34 -55.17
N VAL A 225 -14.30 25.18 -55.41
CA VAL A 225 -14.75 25.68 -56.72
C VAL A 225 -13.60 26.39 -57.49
N ALA A 226 -12.40 26.47 -56.92
CA ALA A 226 -11.19 27.03 -57.53
C ALA A 226 -10.49 26.12 -58.56
N ILE A 227 -10.83 24.83 -58.71
CA ILE A 227 -10.21 23.93 -59.72
C ILE A 227 -11.23 23.43 -60.77
N VAL A 228 -12.20 24.27 -61.16
CA VAL A 228 -13.03 24.01 -62.35
C VAL A 228 -12.96 25.16 -63.37
N LEU A 229 -12.35 26.30 -63.03
CA LEU A 229 -12.11 27.39 -64.00
C LEU A 229 -10.75 27.31 -64.73
N SER A 230 -10.08 26.16 -64.70
CA SER A 230 -8.82 25.94 -65.46
C SER A 230 -8.98 25.05 -66.70
N PHE A 231 -10.17 24.51 -67.01
CA PHE A 231 -10.38 23.70 -68.22
C PHE A 231 -11.33 24.30 -69.28
N LEU A 232 -11.79 25.55 -69.10
CA LEU A 232 -12.55 26.29 -70.15
C LEU A 232 -12.04 27.72 -70.40
N GLY A 233 -10.83 28.06 -69.93
CA GLY A 233 -10.20 29.38 -70.17
C GLY A 233 -8.75 29.34 -70.68
N GLY A 234 -8.19 28.15 -70.91
CA GLY A 234 -6.80 27.93 -71.30
C GLY A 234 -6.53 28.03 -72.81
N CYS A 235 -6.99 29.07 -73.50
CA CYS A 235 -6.57 29.32 -74.88
C CYS A 235 -6.33 30.80 -75.25
N ALA A 236 -6.63 31.77 -74.38
CA ALA A 236 -6.55 33.19 -74.74
C ALA A 236 -5.46 34.02 -74.01
N THR A 237 -4.81 33.50 -72.97
CA THR A 237 -3.87 34.30 -72.15
C THR A 237 -2.38 34.01 -72.41
N PHE A 238 -2.05 32.92 -73.11
CA PHE A 238 -0.66 32.64 -73.51
C PHE A 238 -0.13 33.54 -74.63
N ALA A 239 -0.99 34.31 -75.33
CA ALA A 239 -0.55 35.27 -76.34
C ALA A 239 -0.07 36.62 -75.78
N LEU A 240 -0.47 36.99 -74.55
CA LEU A 240 -0.12 38.30 -73.98
C LEU A 240 1.16 38.29 -73.15
N VAL A 241 1.53 37.15 -72.56
CA VAL A 241 2.80 37.05 -71.79
C VAL A 241 4.00 36.91 -72.73
N SER A 242 3.85 36.33 -73.92
CA SER A 242 4.92 36.30 -74.93
C SER A 242 5.17 37.64 -75.63
N LEU A 243 4.22 38.59 -75.61
CA LEU A 243 4.43 39.94 -76.17
C LEU A 243 5.11 40.91 -75.20
N LEU A 244 5.12 40.61 -73.90
CA LEU A 244 5.78 41.44 -72.88
C LEU A 244 7.26 41.10 -72.66
N VAL A 245 7.75 39.95 -73.17
CA VAL A 245 9.18 39.59 -73.11
C VAL A 245 9.95 40.02 -74.37
N SER A 246 9.27 40.49 -75.42
CA SER A 246 9.91 41.01 -76.65
C SER A 246 10.08 42.54 -76.71
N ARG A 247 9.99 43.23 -75.57
CA ARG A 247 10.38 44.64 -75.43
C ARG A 247 11.20 44.85 -74.15
N CYS A 248 12.39 44.25 -74.16
CA CYS A 248 13.59 44.85 -73.58
C CYS A 248 14.43 45.43 -74.72
#